data_AF-A0A3N8M0I2-F1
#
_entry.id   AF-A0A3N8M0I2-F1
#
_cell.length_a   1.000
_cell.length_b   1.000
_cell.length_c   1.000
_cell.angle_alpha   90.00
_cell.angle_beta   90.00
_cell.angle_gamma   90.00
#
_symmetry.space_group_name_H-M   'P 1'
#
loop_
_entity.id
_entity.type
_entity.pdbx_description
1 polymer ?
#
loop_
_entity_poly.entity_id
_entity_poly.type
_entity_poly.pdbx_seq_one_letter_code
_entity_poly.pdbx_strand_id
1 'polypeptide(L)'
;MTAASTRAGGTYLNYRWPHLGKTTPAPLIGYVQRYEPWGWIIIASAYVDDIDAAFMQSLVQSSLFTLAIAAALIVSVAWSTRGQRMLGGDPSAAAEVAARIASGDLMATVDVRRGRWLNRPSA
;
A
#
# COMPACT_ATOMS: atom_id res chain seq x y z
N MET A 1 36.52 11.64 -2.98
CA MET A 1 36.83 10.79 -4.15
C MET A 1 35.80 11.10 -5.22
N THR A 2 36.21 11.77 -6.29
CA THR A 2 35.38 12.05 -7.47
C THR A 2 35.31 10.79 -8.33
N ALA A 3 34.12 10.22 -8.52
CA ALA A 3 33.92 9.10 -9.42
C ALA A 3 33.37 9.61 -10.75
N ALA A 4 34.16 9.45 -11.81
CA ALA A 4 33.76 9.78 -13.18
C ALA A 4 33.41 8.48 -13.92
N SER A 5 32.23 8.44 -14.55
CA SER A 5 31.83 7.33 -15.42
C SER A 5 31.51 7.86 -16.81
N THR A 6 32.06 7.23 -17.84
CA THR A 6 31.90 7.65 -19.23
C THR A 6 30.89 6.74 -19.92
N ARG A 7 29.83 7.33 -20.48
CA ARG A 7 28.90 6.65 -21.41
C ARG A 7 29.00 7.37 -22.75
N ALA A 8 28.85 6.63 -23.85
CA ALA A 8 29.01 7.15 -25.22
C ALA A 8 28.38 8.55 -25.39
N GLY A 9 29.21 9.59 -25.50
CA GLY A 9 28.80 10.99 -25.71
C GLY A 9 28.93 11.94 -24.52
N GLY A 10 29.27 11.49 -23.30
CA GLY A 10 29.52 12.37 -22.14
C GLY A 10 29.95 11.67 -20.85
N THR A 11 30.29 12.46 -19.83
CA THR A 11 30.85 11.99 -18.55
C THR A 11 30.01 12.46 -17.38
N TYR A 12 29.67 11.55 -16.48
CA TYR A 12 29.04 11.89 -15.20
C TYR A 12 30.09 12.25 -14.16
N LEU A 13 29.82 13.30 -13.37
CA LEU A 13 30.60 13.70 -12.20
C LEU A 13 29.77 13.55 -10.93
N ASN A 14 30.37 12.92 -9.93
CA ASN A 14 29.84 12.89 -8.58
C ASN A 14 30.74 13.74 -7.68
N TYR A 15 30.18 14.80 -7.10
CA TYR A 15 30.91 15.71 -6.23
C TYR A 15 30.04 16.18 -5.07
N ARG A 16 30.66 16.78 -4.06
CA ARG A 16 29.94 17.39 -2.95
C ARG A 16 30.19 18.88 -2.96
N TRP A 17 29.14 19.67 -3.04
CA TRP A 17 29.22 21.12 -3.06
C TRP A 17 28.18 21.73 -2.12
N PRO A 18 28.50 22.81 -1.39
CA PRO A 18 27.52 23.52 -0.60
C PRO A 18 26.44 24.16 -1.47
N HIS A 19 25.19 24.12 -1.01
CA HIS A 19 24.13 24.96 -1.56
C HIS A 19 24.48 26.45 -1.43
N LEU A 20 23.91 27.28 -2.30
CA LEU A 20 24.00 28.74 -2.22
C LEU A 20 23.57 29.22 -0.81
N GLY A 21 24.51 29.80 -0.06
CA GLY A 21 24.28 30.30 1.30
C GLY A 21 24.35 29.28 2.43
N LYS A 22 24.67 28.00 2.17
CA LYS A 22 24.92 26.98 3.19
C LYS A 22 26.40 26.60 3.20
N THR A 23 26.94 26.24 4.36
CA THR A 23 28.34 25.79 4.50
C THR A 23 28.47 24.27 4.45
N THR A 24 27.35 23.54 4.62
CA THR A 24 27.30 22.08 4.60
C THR A 24 27.35 21.54 3.17
N PRO A 25 28.34 20.69 2.82
CA PRO A 25 28.42 20.09 1.49
C PRO A 25 27.27 19.11 1.24
N ALA A 26 26.53 19.33 0.15
CA ALA A 26 25.48 18.43 -0.32
C ALA A 26 25.98 17.61 -1.53
N PRO A 27 25.57 16.34 -1.66
CA PRO A 27 25.86 15.54 -2.85
C PRO A 27 25.22 16.13 -4.11
N LEU A 28 26.03 16.24 -5.16
CA LEU A 28 25.67 16.76 -6.48
C LEU A 28 26.07 15.73 -7.54
N ILE A 29 25.16 15.49 -8.49
CA ILE A 29 25.43 14.70 -9.69
C ILE A 29 25.42 15.66 -10.88
N GLY A 30 26.50 15.64 -11.66
CA GLY A 30 26.67 16.42 -12.87
C GLY A 30 26.85 15.55 -14.11
N TYR A 31 26.42 16.04 -15.26
CA TYR A 31 26.69 15.48 -16.58
C TYR A 31 27.43 16.50 -17.43
N VAL A 32 28.49 16.05 -18.07
CA VAL A 32 29.36 16.88 -18.91
C VAL A 32 29.35 16.36 -20.33
N GLN A 33 29.11 17.27 -21.25
CA GLN A 33 29.15 17.01 -22.68
C GLN A 33 29.97 18.07 -23.41
N ARG A 34 30.80 17.63 -24.34
CA ARG A 34 31.57 18.51 -25.21
C ARG A 34 30.81 18.75 -26.50
N TYR A 35 30.63 20.02 -26.87
CA TYR A 35 30.08 20.42 -28.15
C TYR A 35 31.23 20.73 -29.11
N GLU A 36 31.53 19.79 -30.01
CA GLU A 36 32.68 19.86 -30.92
C GLU A 36 32.74 21.11 -31.80
N PRO A 37 31.63 21.60 -32.41
CA PRO A 37 31.70 22.71 -33.37
C PRO A 37 32.29 24.00 -32.81
N TRP A 38 32.12 24.26 -31.51
CA TRP A 38 32.63 25.46 -30.84
C TRP A 38 33.60 25.15 -29.69
N GLY A 39 33.93 23.87 -29.48
CA GLY A 39 34.78 23.43 -28.39
C GLY A 39 34.21 23.65 -26.98
N TRP A 40 32.90 23.88 -26.85
CA TRP A 40 32.28 24.16 -25.56
C TRP A 40 32.20 22.91 -24.68
N ILE A 41 32.32 23.12 -23.37
CA ILE A 41 32.07 22.10 -22.35
C ILE A 41 30.81 22.53 -21.61
N ILE A 42 29.73 21.81 -21.83
CA ILE A 42 28.44 22.06 -21.20
C ILE A 42 28.33 21.12 -20.00
N ILE A 43 28.02 21.69 -18.83
CA ILE A 43 27.86 20.97 -17.57
C ILE A 43 26.46 21.25 -17.05
N ALA A 44 25.68 20.19 -16.84
CA ALA A 44 24.39 20.26 -16.15
C ALA A 44 24.51 19.49 -14.84
N SER A 45 24.05 20.06 -13.72
CA SER A 45 24.16 19.42 -12.42
C SER A 45 22.95 19.66 -11.54
N ALA A 46 22.60 18.68 -10.72
CA ALA A 46 21.51 18.74 -9.76
C ALA A 46 21.95 18.20 -8.39
N TYR A 47 21.40 18.78 -7.32
CA TYR A 47 21.61 18.31 -5.96
C TYR A 47 20.76 17.06 -5.71
N VAL A 48 21.36 16.03 -5.14
CA VAL A 48 20.67 14.77 -4.83
C VAL A 48 19.67 14.97 -3.71
N ASP A 49 19.98 15.83 -2.73
CA ASP A 49 19.10 16.12 -1.59
C ASP A 49 17.74 16.69 -2.05
N ASP A 50 17.74 17.54 -3.09
CA ASP A 50 16.50 18.11 -3.65
C ASP A 50 15.64 17.03 -4.34
N ILE A 51 16.29 16.08 -5.02
CA ILE A 51 15.64 14.94 -5.67
C ILE A 51 15.03 14.02 -4.60
N ASP A 52 15.79 13.71 -3.56
CA ASP A 52 15.37 12.86 -2.46
C ASP A 52 14.19 13.47 -1.70
N ALA A 53 14.21 14.78 -1.44
CA ALA A 53 13.11 15.47 -0.78
C ALA A 53 11.81 15.40 -1.60
N ALA A 54 11.88 15.68 -2.91
CA ALA A 54 10.73 15.58 -3.81
C ALA A 54 10.22 14.13 -3.94
N PHE A 55 11.14 13.16 -3.96
CA PHE A 55 10.81 11.74 -4.04
C PHE A 55 10.13 11.26 -2.76
N MET A 56 10.65 11.60 -1.58
CA MET A 56 10.06 11.24 -0.29
C MET A 56 8.64 11.79 -0.13
N GLN A 57 8.39 13.02 -0.56
CA GLN A 57 7.05 13.60 -0.53
C GLN A 57 6.07 12.78 -1.38
N SER A 58 6.51 12.40 -2.59
CA SER A 58 5.72 11.57 -3.50
C SER A 58 5.51 10.13 -2.99
N LEU A 59 6.53 9.57 -2.33
CA LEU A 59 6.49 8.22 -1.75
C LEU A 59 5.53 8.17 -0.56
N VAL A 60 5.56 9.15 0.33
CA VAL A 60 4.61 9.24 1.46
C VAL A 60 3.18 9.39 0.94
N GLN A 61 2.94 10.23 -0.06
CA GLN A 61 1.60 10.40 -0.62
C GLN A 61 1.09 9.12 -1.29
N SER A 62 1.89 8.49 -2.14
CA SER A 62 1.50 7.25 -2.84
C SER A 62 1.32 6.07 -1.88
N SER A 63 2.16 5.95 -0.85
CA SER A 63 2.02 4.91 0.17
C SER A 63 0.76 5.10 1.01
N LEU A 64 0.40 6.33 1.39
CA LEU A 64 -0.85 6.62 2.09
C LEU A 64 -2.08 6.24 1.26
N PHE A 65 -2.12 6.59 -0.03
CA PHE A 65 -3.20 6.19 -0.93
C PHE A 65 -3.30 4.66 -1.05
N THR A 66 -2.18 3.98 -1.21
CA THR A 66 -2.13 2.52 -1.34
C THR A 66 -2.62 1.85 -0.05
N LEU A 67 -2.18 2.32 1.12
CA LEU A 67 -2.63 1.82 2.42
C LEU A 67 -4.11 2.10 2.66
N ALA A 68 -4.62 3.26 2.25
CA ALA A 68 -6.04 3.59 2.37
C ALA A 68 -6.90 2.63 1.53
N ILE A 69 -6.51 2.35 0.29
CA ILE A 69 -7.21 1.39 -0.57
C ILE A 69 -7.14 -0.02 0.02
N ALA A 70 -5.96 -0.46 0.46
CA ALA A 70 -5.80 -1.77 1.09
C ALA A 70 -6.66 -1.92 2.35
N ALA A 71 -6.68 -0.90 3.22
CA ALA A 71 -7.52 -0.88 4.41
C ALA A 71 -9.01 -0.90 4.07
N ALA A 72 -9.45 -0.12 3.08
CA ALA A 72 -10.83 -0.11 2.61
C ALA A 72 -11.28 -1.49 2.10
N LEU A 73 -10.43 -2.18 1.33
CA LEU A 73 -10.70 -3.54 0.85
C LEU A 73 -10.78 -4.55 2.01
N ILE A 74 -9.87 -4.48 2.97
CA ILE A 74 -9.90 -5.35 4.16
C ILE A 74 -11.18 -5.13 4.96
N VAL A 75 -11.58 -3.87 5.18
CA VAL A 75 -12.81 -3.52 5.89
C VAL A 75 -14.04 -4.01 5.13
N SER A 76 -14.07 -3.85 3.81
CA SER A 76 -15.15 -4.34 2.96
C SER A 76 -15.34 -5.85 3.09
N VAL A 77 -14.26 -6.63 2.97
CA VAL A 77 -14.29 -8.10 3.11
C VAL A 77 -14.68 -8.51 4.54
N ALA A 78 -14.13 -7.83 5.55
CA ALA A 78 -14.48 -8.07 6.95
C ALA A 78 -15.96 -7.79 7.23
N TRP A 79 -16.54 -6.77 6.61
CA TRP A 79 -17.97 -6.47 6.72
C TRP A 79 -18.83 -7.55 6.07
N SER A 80 -18.51 -7.95 4.83
CA SER A 80 -19.24 -8.99 4.11
C SER A 80 -19.24 -10.32 4.86
N THR A 81 -18.09 -10.74 5.39
CA THR A 81 -17.96 -11.98 6.16
C THR A 81 -18.67 -11.94 7.51
N ARG A 82 -18.75 -10.77 8.16
CA ARG A 82 -19.58 -10.58 9.36
C ARG A 82 -21.08 -10.69 9.06
N GLY A 83 -21.54 -10.09 7.96
CA GLY A 83 -22.95 -10.19 7.54
C GLY A 83 -23.40 -11.64 7.36
N GLN A 84 -22.60 -12.45 6.67
CA GLN A 84 -22.87 -13.88 6.49
C GLN A 84 -22.90 -14.66 7.81
N ARG A 85 -22.04 -14.30 8.78
CA ARG A 85 -22.01 -14.96 10.10
C ARG A 85 -23.15 -14.51 11.03
N MET A 86 -23.74 -13.34 10.81
CA MET A 86 -24.81 -12.79 11.66
C MET A 86 -26.22 -13.17 11.21
N LEU A 87 -26.43 -13.54 9.94
CA LEU A 87 -27.76 -13.91 9.42
C LEU A 87 -28.16 -15.37 9.65
N GLY A 88 -27.33 -16.16 10.34
CA GLY A 88 -27.76 -17.43 10.93
C GLY A 88 -27.44 -18.65 10.08
N GLY A 89 -26.34 -19.32 10.41
CA GLY A 89 -26.02 -20.64 9.87
C GLY A 89 -25.79 -20.67 8.36
N ASP A 90 -25.47 -21.85 7.85
CA ASP A 90 -25.37 -22.09 6.42
C ASP A 90 -26.77 -21.90 5.79
N PRO A 91 -26.97 -20.97 4.84
CA PRO A 91 -28.27 -20.76 4.21
C PRO A 91 -28.81 -22.02 3.54
N SER A 92 -27.94 -22.96 3.16
CA SER A 92 -28.36 -24.28 2.66
C SER A 92 -29.09 -25.11 3.71
N ALA A 93 -28.66 -25.06 4.98
CA ALA A 93 -29.30 -25.79 6.08
C ALA A 93 -30.71 -25.24 6.37
N ALA A 94 -30.90 -23.92 6.29
CA ALA A 94 -32.22 -23.30 6.44
C ALA A 94 -33.16 -23.66 5.28
N ALA A 95 -32.64 -23.67 4.05
CA ALA A 95 -33.39 -24.06 2.85
C ALA A 95 -33.78 -25.55 2.88
N GLU A 96 -32.91 -26.43 3.36
CA GLU A 96 -33.18 -27.86 3.51
C GLU A 96 -34.29 -28.12 4.52
N VAL A 97 -34.25 -27.46 5.68
CA VAL A 97 -35.32 -27.57 6.69
C VAL A 97 -36.65 -27.03 6.14
N ALA A 98 -36.65 -25.90 5.42
CA ALA A 98 -37.85 -25.36 4.80
C ALA A 98 -38.43 -26.29 3.72
N ALA A 99 -37.58 -26.91 2.90
CA ALA A 99 -37.99 -27.88 1.88
C ALA A 99 -38.57 -29.16 2.50
N ARG A 100 -37.99 -29.65 3.60
CA ARG A 100 -38.50 -30.82 4.34
C ARG A 100 -39.87 -30.56 4.97
N ILE A 101 -40.06 -29.37 5.57
CA ILE A 101 -41.38 -28.95 6.10
C ILE A 101 -42.41 -28.87 4.95
N ALA A 102 -42.02 -28.29 3.80
CA ALA A 102 -42.90 -28.23 2.63
C ALA A 102 -43.26 -29.60 2.06
N SER A 103 -42.40 -30.62 2.24
CA SER A 103 -42.66 -32.00 1.86
C SER A 103 -43.57 -32.77 2.85
N GLY A 104 -44.05 -32.12 3.90
CA GLY A 104 -44.96 -32.70 4.90
C GLY A 104 -44.27 -33.45 6.04
N ASP A 105 -42.94 -33.45 6.11
CA ASP A 105 -42.17 -34.03 7.20
C ASP A 105 -42.03 -33.01 8.36
N LEU A 106 -43.03 -32.99 9.24
CA LEU A 106 -43.09 -32.13 10.42
C LEU A 106 -42.46 -32.78 11.67
N MET A 107 -41.98 -34.02 11.58
CA MET A 107 -41.44 -34.78 12.70
C MET A 107 -39.91 -34.62 12.86
N ALA A 108 -39.28 -33.81 12.01
CA ALA A 108 -37.86 -33.56 12.04
C ALA A 108 -37.44 -32.73 13.26
N THR A 109 -36.56 -33.29 14.11
CA THR A 109 -35.96 -32.58 15.24
C THR A 109 -34.95 -31.55 14.75
N VAL A 110 -35.27 -30.27 14.92
CA VAL A 110 -34.32 -29.17 14.68
C VAL A 110 -33.43 -29.01 15.90
N ASP A 111 -32.12 -29.23 15.74
CA ASP A 111 -31.14 -28.98 16.80
C ASP A 111 -30.89 -27.47 16.94
N VAL A 112 -31.75 -26.82 17.74
CA VAL A 112 -31.60 -25.41 18.06
C VAL A 112 -30.56 -25.29 19.17
N ARG A 113 -29.39 -24.76 18.83
CA ARG A 113 -28.30 -24.53 19.79
C ARG A 113 -28.82 -23.67 20.97
N ARG A 114 -29.03 -24.30 22.12
CA ARG A 114 -29.66 -23.72 23.31
C ARG A 114 -28.92 -22.45 23.74
N GLY A 115 -29.62 -21.31 23.68
CA GLY A 115 -29.10 -20.00 24.04
C GLY A 115 -28.57 -19.96 25.48
N ARG A 116 -27.35 -19.43 25.64
CA ARG A 116 -26.66 -19.19 26.92
C ARG A 116 -27.34 -18.05 27.70
N TRP A 117 -28.61 -18.19 28.05
CA TRP A 117 -29.37 -17.20 28.84
C TRP A 117 -30.05 -17.83 30.07
N LEU A 118 -29.99 -19.15 30.22
CA LEU A 118 -30.63 -19.89 31.33
C LEU A 118 -29.68 -20.23 32.50
N ASN A 119 -28.42 -19.79 32.47
CA ASN A 119 -27.51 -20.00 33.60
C ASN A 119 -27.49 -18.76 34.52
N ARG A 120 -28.62 -18.47 35.18
CA ARG A 120 -28.65 -17.58 36.34
C ARG A 120 -28.76 -18.45 37.60
N PRO A 121 -27.78 -18.43 38.51
CA PRO A 121 -27.94 -19.08 39.80
C PRO A 121 -28.97 -18.30 40.61
N SER A 122 -30.06 -18.95 40.99
CA SER A 122 -30.98 -18.47 42.01
C SER A 122 -30.28 -18.57 43.38
N ALA A 123 -30.09 -17.42 44.03
CA ALA A 123 -29.74 -17.33 45.44
C ALA A 123 -30.94 -17.71 46.32
#